data_AF-A0A1E3WIX4-F1
#
_entry.id   AF-A0A1E3WIX4-F1
#
_cell.length_a   1.000
_cell.length_b   1.000
_cell.length_c   1.000
_cell.angle_alpha   90.00
_cell.angle_beta   90.00
_cell.angle_gamma   90.00
#
_symmetry.space_group_name_H-M   'P 1'
#
loop_
_entity.id
_entity.type
_entity.pdbx_description
1 polymer ?
#
loop_
_entity_poly.entity_id
_entity_poly.type
_entity_poly.pdbx_seq_one_letter_code
_entity_poly.pdbx_strand_id
1 'polypeptide(L)' 'MAKQRYKTAHLFLKNVTELGEMFDLNRDTVRKRLRASQVKPHKTEKGINVYVVKEAAEAIIGCEEKGYV' A
#
# COMPACT_ATOMS: atom_id res chain seq x y z
N MET A 1 0.95 -2.69 35.82
CA MET A 1 0.80 -3.44 34.54
C MET A 1 0.49 -2.45 33.43
N ALA A 2 1.43 -2.23 32.50
CA ALA A 2 1.22 -1.30 31.39
C ALA A 2 0.16 -1.87 30.43
N LYS A 3 -1.04 -1.26 30.42
CA LYS A 3 -2.07 -1.58 29.41
C LYS A 3 -1.46 -1.34 28.03
N GLN A 4 -1.25 -2.39 27.25
CA GLN A 4 -0.87 -2.31 25.83
C GLN A 4 -1.91 -1.47 25.08
N ARG A 5 -1.60 -0.19 24.85
CA ARG A 5 -2.50 0.78 24.19
C ARG A 5 -2.68 0.55 22.69
N TYR A 6 -1.99 -0.43 22.10
CA TYR A 6 -1.93 -0.65 20.65
C TYR A 6 -2.70 -1.88 20.15
N LYS A 7 -3.65 -2.42 20.94
CA LYS A 7 -4.46 -3.58 20.50
C LYS A 7 -5.38 -3.29 19.30
N THR A 8 -5.57 -2.02 18.95
CA THR A 8 -6.36 -1.57 17.79
C THR A 8 -5.52 -0.66 16.90
N ALA A 9 -4.34 -1.12 16.48
CA ALA A 9 -3.68 -0.48 15.34
C ALA A 9 -4.57 -0.72 14.12
N HIS A 10 -5.47 0.22 13.85
CA HIS A 10 -6.28 0.21 12.64
C HIS A 10 -5.30 0.18 11.46
N LEU A 11 -5.32 -0.92 10.70
CA LEU A 11 -4.58 -0.98 9.46
C LEU A 11 -5.05 0.19 8.60
N PHE A 12 -4.14 1.09 8.25
CA PHE A 12 -4.44 2.13 7.27
C PHE A 12 -4.58 1.43 5.93
N LEU A 13 -5.83 1.31 5.46
CA LEU A 13 -6.16 0.67 4.20
C LEU A 13 -6.47 1.73 3.16
N LYS A 14 -5.82 1.62 2.00
CA LYS A 14 -5.99 2.57 0.90
C LYS A 14 -6.09 1.86 -0.43
N ASN A 15 -6.93 2.36 -1.32
CA ASN A 15 -7.03 1.88 -2.68
C ASN A 15 -5.89 2.46 -3.56
N VAL A 16 -5.74 1.94 -4.77
CA VAL A 16 -4.64 2.34 -5.67
C VAL A 16 -4.69 3.83 -6.05
N THR A 17 -5.88 4.43 -6.15
CA THR A 17 -6.03 5.86 -6.44
C THR A 17 -5.54 6.71 -5.27
N GLU A 18 -5.98 6.39 -4.05
CA GLU A 18 -5.54 7.10 -2.83
C GLU A 18 -4.03 6.91 -2.60
N LEU A 19 -3.48 5.73 -2.87
CA LEU A 19 -2.04 5.51 -2.84
C LEU A 19 -1.32 6.38 -3.90
N GLY A 20 -1.88 6.51 -5.10
CA GLY A 20 -1.35 7.42 -6.12
C GLY A 20 -1.26 8.87 -5.62
N GLU A 21 -2.32 9.37 -4.99
CA GLU A 21 -2.34 10.70 -4.39
C GLU A 21 -1.32 10.85 -3.25
N MET A 22 -1.16 9.82 -2.40
CA MET A 22 -0.22 9.85 -1.27
C MET A 22 1.26 9.88 -1.68
N PHE A 23 1.60 9.24 -2.79
CA PHE A 23 2.98 9.14 -3.28
C PHE A 23 3.26 10.07 -4.48
N ASP A 24 2.29 10.91 -4.86
CA ASP A 24 2.35 11.75 -6.06
C ASP A 24 2.68 10.96 -7.34
N LEU A 25 2.02 9.81 -7.51
CA LEU A 25 2.21 8.87 -8.61
C LEU A 25 0.90 8.61 -9.35
N ASN A 26 1.01 8.36 -10.65
CA ASN A 26 -0.10 7.83 -11.41
C ASN A 26 -0.51 6.45 -10.85
N ARG A 27 -1.82 6.24 -10.70
CA ARG A 27 -2.44 4.98 -10.28
C ARG A 27 -1.89 3.76 -11.03
N ASP A 28 -1.61 3.88 -12.33
CA ASP A 28 -1.08 2.77 -13.12
C ASP A 28 0.38 2.44 -12.78
N THR A 29 1.19 3.46 -12.44
CA THR A 29 2.54 3.29 -11.90
C THR A 29 2.49 2.58 -10.55
N VAL A 30 1.60 3.00 -9.65
CA VAL A 30 1.39 2.33 -8.36
C VAL A 30 1.00 0.87 -8.58
N ARG A 31 0.05 0.59 -9.48
CA ARG A 31 -0.36 -0.79 -9.82
C ARG A 31 0.81 -1.62 -10.34
N LYS A 32 1.66 -1.05 -11.21
CA LYS A 32 2.86 -1.74 -11.74
C LYS A 32 3.84 -2.08 -10.62
N ARG A 33 4.14 -1.13 -9.73
CA ARG A 33 5.06 -1.32 -8.59
C ARG A 33 4.53 -2.35 -7.59
N LEU A 34 3.25 -2.29 -7.24
CA LEU A 34 2.61 -3.29 -6.37
C LEU A 34 2.68 -4.70 -6.96
N ARG A 35 2.42 -4.84 -8.27
CA ARG A 35 2.53 -6.14 -8.97
C ARG A 35 3.97 -6.66 -9.03
N ALA A 36 4.94 -5.79 -9.33
CA ALA A 36 6.35 -6.16 -9.37
C ALA A 36 6.84 -6.70 -8.01
N SER A 37 6.37 -6.10 -6.92
CA SER A 37 6.64 -6.53 -5.55
C SER A 37 5.67 -7.60 -5.03
N GLN A 38 4.80 -8.14 -5.89
CA GLN A 38 3.82 -9.18 -5.57
C GLN A 38 2.88 -8.86 -4.38
N VAL A 39 2.63 -7.58 -4.12
CA VAL A 39 1.74 -7.13 -3.04
C VAL A 39 0.29 -7.49 -3.39
N LYS A 40 -0.36 -8.25 -2.51
CA LYS A 40 -1.75 -8.64 -2.65
C LYS A 40 -2.66 -7.62 -1.94
N PRO A 41 -3.89 -7.41 -2.45
CA PRO A 41 -4.87 -6.61 -1.72
C PRO A 41 -5.20 -7.28 -0.39
N HIS A 42 -5.31 -6.47 0.65
CA HIS A 42 -5.67 -6.94 1.98
C HIS A 42 -7.12 -7.42 2.02
N LYS A 43 -8.00 -6.64 1.38
CA LYS A 43 -9.41 -6.98 1.17
C LYS A 43 -9.99 -6.17 0.02
N THR A 44 -11.23 -6.48 -0.33
CA THR A 44 -12.03 -5.68 -1.24
C THR A 44 -13.11 -4.96 -0.43
N GLU A 45 -13.15 -3.64 -0.52
CA GLU A 45 -14.14 -2.78 0.12
C GLU A 45 -15.01 -2.14 -0.95
N LYS A 46 -16.33 -2.40 -0.90
CA LYS A 46 -17.29 -1.87 -1.89
C LYS A 46 -16.89 -2.16 -3.35
N GLY A 47 -16.32 -3.33 -3.61
CA GLY A 47 -15.84 -3.74 -4.94
C GLY A 47 -14.47 -3.19 -5.33
N ILE A 48 -13.80 -2.43 -4.45
CA ILE A 48 -12.48 -1.83 -4.70
C ILE A 48 -11.43 -2.52 -3.83
N ASN A 49 -10.32 -2.92 -4.44
CA ASN A 49 -9.20 -3.52 -3.73
C ASN A 49 -8.47 -2.47 -2.89
N VAL A 50 -8.33 -2.75 -1.59
CA VAL A 50 -7.58 -1.92 -0.65
C VAL A 50 -6.35 -2.66 -0.14
N TYR A 51 -5.29 -1.91 0.09
CA TYR A 51 -3.97 -2.41 0.46
C TYR A 51 -3.57 -1.81 1.80
N VAL A 52 -2.81 -2.56 2.59
CA VAL A 52 -2.18 -2.02 3.80
C VAL A 52 -1.17 -0.98 3.35
N VAL A 53 -1.32 0.27 3.80
CA VAL A 53 -0.46 1.39 3.40
C VAL A 53 1.01 1.09 3.67
N LYS A 54 1.34 0.46 4.79
CA LYS A 54 2.71 0.07 5.12
C LYS A 54 3.34 -0.83 4.04
N GLU A 55 2.68 -1.93 3.70
CA GLU A 55 3.17 -2.89 2.70
C GLU A 55 3.21 -2.28 1.30
N ALA A 56 2.19 -1.49 0.96
CA ALA A 56 2.14 -0.77 -0.30
C ALA A 56 3.28 0.25 -0.42
N ALA A 57 3.58 1.00 0.64
CA ALA A 57 4.67 1.98 0.69
C ALA A 57 6.03 1.31 0.47
N GLU A 58 6.31 0.22 1.21
CA GLU A 58 7.56 -0.54 1.07
C GLU A 58 7.76 -1.02 -0.39
N ALA A 59 6.69 -1.47 -1.04
CA ALA A 59 6.73 -1.87 -2.45
C ALA A 59 6.90 -0.70 -3.44
N ILE A 60 6.23 0.43 -3.20
CA ILE A 60 6.26 1.60 -4.07
C ILE A 60 7.65 2.25 -4.03
N ILE A 61 8.21 2.41 -2.83
CA ILE A 61 9.53 3.03 -2.59
C ILE A 61 10.65 2.06 -2.99
N GLY A 62 10.56 0.79 -2.58
CA GLY A 62 11.59 -0.21 -2.91
C GLY A 62 11.72 -0.51 -4.41
N CYS A 63 10.72 -0.14 -5.22
CA CYS A 63 10.83 -0.21 -6.68
C CYS A 63 11.73 0.88 -7.28
N GLU A 64 11.94 2.00 -6.56
CA GLU A 64 12.85 3.08 -6.97
C GLU A 64 14.31 2.65 -6.75
N GLU A 65 14.58 1.97 -5.64
CA GLU A 65 15.91 1.48 -5.29
C GLU A 65 16.39 0.33 -6.18
N LYS A 66 15.46 -0.47 -6.74
CA LYS A 66 15.79 -1.63 -7.58
C LYS A 66 16.02 -1.30 -9.05
N GLY A 67 15.92 -0.03 -9.46
CA GLY A 67 16.36 0.40 -10.80
C GLY A 67 15.70 -0.34 -11.97
N TYR A 68 14.39 -0.60 -11.92
CA TYR A 68 13.65 -1.04 -13.11
C TYR A 68 13.45 0.14 -14.07
N VAL A 69 14.52 0.46 -14.81
CA VAL A 69 14.52 1.25 -16.06
C VAL A 69 14.03 0.36 -17.19
#